data_AF-A0A7W6CGX8-F1
#
_entry.id   AF-A0A7W6CGX8-F1
#
_cell.length_a   1.000
_cell.length_b   1.000
_cell.length_c   1.000
_cell.angle_alpha   90.00
_cell.angle_beta   90.00
_cell.angle_gamma   90.00
#
_symmetry.space_group_name_H-M   'P 1'
#
loop_
_entity.id
_entity.type
_entity.pdbx_description
1 polymer ?
#
loop_
_entity_poly.entity_id
_entity_poly.type
_entity_poly.pdbx_seq_one_letter_code
_entity_poly.pdbx_strand_id
1 'polypeptide(L)' 'MKKHLPSVLGGIAAGLSSSFAGAFDAPFWVLCIAAGCGAFAGTYLGQKLAG' A
#
# COMPACT_ATOMS: atom_id res chain seq x y z
N MET A 1 -1.68 2.02 20.78
CA MET A 1 -1.00 1.71 19.50
C MET A 1 -1.94 1.26 18.36
N LYS A 2 -3.23 1.00 18.61
CA LYS A 2 -4.17 0.42 17.62
C LYS A 2 -4.53 1.29 16.40
N LYS A 3 -4.24 2.59 16.43
CA LYS A 3 -4.58 3.54 15.34
C LYS A 3 -3.50 3.67 14.25
N HIS A 4 -2.25 3.34 14.57
CA HIS A 4 -1.13 3.50 13.63
C HIS A 4 -0.83 2.21 12.85
N LEU A 5 -1.23 1.06 13.38
CA LEU A 5 -1.04 -0.24 12.72
C LEU A 5 -1.64 -0.30 11.30
N PRO A 6 -2.89 0.15 11.05
CA PRO A 6 -3.46 0.13 9.71
C PRO A 6 -2.76 1.11 8.78
N SER A 7 -2.41 2.31 9.25
CA SER A 7 -1.70 3.30 8.44
C SER A 7 -0.28 2.87 8.08
N VAL A 8 0.41 2.18 8.98
CA VAL A 8 1.76 1.64 8.73
C VAL A 8 1.72 0.49 7.74
N LEU A 9 0.79 -0.46 7.89
CA LEU A 9 0.61 -1.54 6.92
C LEU A 9 0.19 -1.01 5.54
N GLY A 10 -0.69 -0.01 5.51
CA GLY A 10 -1.06 0.71 4.29
C GLY A 10 0.14 1.35 3.61
N GLY A 11 0.94 2.12 4.35
CA GLY A 11 2.14 2.77 3.82
C GLY A 11 3.17 1.77 3.27
N ILE A 12 3.42 0.67 3.99
CA ILE A 12 4.33 -0.39 3.56
C ILE A 12 3.83 -1.06 2.28
N ALA A 13 2.54 -1.42 2.22
CA ALA A 13 1.96 -2.06 1.04
C ALA A 13 1.94 -1.10 -0.17
N ALA A 14 1.69 0.20 0.03
CA ALA A 14 1.76 1.21 -1.02
C ALA A 14 3.18 1.36 -1.61
N GLY A 15 4.18 1.40 -0.74
CA GLY A 15 5.59 1.47 -1.14
C GLY A 15 6.05 0.21 -1.88
N LEU A 16 5.62 -0.96 -1.43
CA LEU A 16 5.91 -2.24 -2.10
C LEU A 16 5.25 -2.34 -3.47
N SER A 17 3.96 -2.00 -3.58
CA SER A 17 3.24 -2.05 -4.86
C SER A 17 3.77 -1.06 -5.89
N SER A 18 4.16 0.15 -5.46
CA SER A 18 4.83 1.10 -6.35
C SER A 18 6.24 0.65 -6.74
N SER A 19 7.03 0.12 -5.81
CA SER A 19 8.36 -0.42 -6.14
C SER A 19 8.27 -1.57 -7.15
N PHE A 20 7.27 -2.44 -7.01
CA PHE A 20 7.01 -3.52 -7.97
C PHE A 20 6.60 -2.98 -9.34
N ALA A 21 5.70 -2.00 -9.40
CA ALA A 21 5.31 -1.35 -10.66
C ALA A 21 6.49 -0.63 -11.33
N GLY A 22 7.38 -0.02 -10.54
CA GLY A 22 8.60 0.63 -11.03
C GLY A 22 9.63 -0.37 -11.58
N ALA A 23 9.68 -1.59 -11.03
CA ALA A 23 10.56 -2.65 -11.54
C ALA A 23 10.18 -3.16 -12.94
N PHE A 24 8.94 -2.89 -13.40
CA PHE A 24 8.46 -3.23 -14.74
C PHE A 24 8.51 -2.05 -15.72
N ASP A 25 9.23 -0.97 -15.40
CA ASP A 25 9.30 0.26 -16.20
C ASP A 25 7.89 0.84 -16.51
N ALA A 26 6.95 0.64 -15.59
CA ALA A 26 5.58 1.09 -15.78
C ALA A 26 5.51 2.62 -15.73
N PRO A 27 4.67 3.26 -16.56
CA PRO A 27 4.52 4.71 -16.56
C PRO A 27 4.05 5.22 -15.20
N PHE A 28 4.44 6.45 -14.84
CA PHE A 28 4.19 7.08 -13.53
C PHE A 28 2.73 6.97 -13.04
N TRP A 29 1.75 7.03 -13.95
CA TRP A 29 0.34 6.84 -13.58
C TRP A 29 0.01 5.44 -13.07
N VAL A 30 0.64 4.40 -13.62
CA VAL A 30 0.47 3.00 -13.18
C VAL A 30 1.11 2.80 -11.81
N LEU A 31 2.25 3.43 -11.57
CA LEU A 31 2.91 3.50 -10.26
C LEU A 31 1.97 4.09 -9.18
N CYS A 32 1.28 5.19 -9.48
CA CYS A 32 0.32 5.82 -8.57
C CYS A 32 -0.90 4.93 -8.29
N ILE A 33 -1.43 4.25 -9.31
CA ILE A 33 -2.56 3.32 -9.15
C ILE A 33 -2.13 2.11 -8.32
N ALA A 34 -0.94 1.55 -8.57
CA ALA A 34 -0.40 0.44 -7.81
C ALA A 34 -0.15 0.82 -6.34
N ALA A 35 0.40 2.01 -6.09
CA ALA A 35 0.56 2.56 -4.74
C ALA A 35 -0.79 2.71 -4.02
N GLY A 36 -1.80 3.26 -4.70
CA GLY A 36 -3.15 3.43 -4.17
C GLY A 36 -3.83 2.10 -3.82
N CYS A 37 -3.77 1.11 -4.74
CA CYS A 37 -4.28 -0.23 -4.49
C CYS A 37 -3.56 -0.93 -3.33
N GLY A 38 -2.23 -0.82 -3.27
CA GLY A 38 -1.42 -1.34 -2.16
C GLY A 38 -1.78 -0.68 -0.84
N ALA A 39 -1.93 0.65 -0.81
CA ALA A 39 -2.34 1.40 0.37
C ALA A 39 -3.72 0.97 0.87
N PHE A 40 -4.68 0.85 -0.04
CA PHE A 40 -6.05 0.47 0.29
C PHE A 40 -6.13 -0.96 0.83
N ALA A 41 -5.48 -1.92 0.16
CA ALA A 41 -5.42 -3.31 0.62
C ALA A 41 -4.68 -3.44 1.96
N GLY A 42 -3.54 -2.75 2.13
CA GLY A 42 -2.73 -2.78 3.36
C GLY A 42 -3.45 -2.13 4.55
N THR A 43 -4.12 -1.00 4.35
CA THR A 43 -4.93 -0.35 5.38
C THR A 43 -6.14 -1.21 5.77
N TYR A 44 -6.84 -1.79 4.80
CA TYR A 44 -7.97 -2.70 5.05
C TYR A 44 -7.55 -3.95 5.82
N LEU A 45 -6.44 -4.59 5.42
CA LEU A 45 -5.89 -5.75 6.12
C LEU A 45 -5.45 -5.37 7.54
N GLY A 46 -4.78 -4.22 7.70
CA GLY A 46 -4.36 -3.71 9.00
C GLY A 46 -5.55 -3.33 9.90
N GLN A 47 -6.67 -2.89 9.34
CA GLN A 47 -7.92 -2.68 10.09
C GLN A 47 -8.54 -4.01 10.53
N LYS A 48 -8.52 -5.04 9.67
CA LYS A 48 -8.96 -6.39 10.03
C LYS A 48 -8.09 -7.07 11.08
N LEU A 49 -6.79 -6.78 11.12
CA LEU A 49 -5.85 -7.34 12.09
C LEU A 49 -5.84 -6.57 13.43
N ALA A 50 -6.26 -5.30 13.43
CA ALA A 50 -6.28 -4.43 14.60
C ALA A 50 -7.63 -4.44 15.36
N GLY A 51 -8.68 -5.01 14.76
CA GLY A 51 -9.94 -5.35 15.42
C GLY A 51 -9.84 -6.65 16.20
#